data_AF-A0A554L4Q8-F1
#
_entry.id   AF-A0A554L4Q8-F1
#
_cell.length_a   1.000
_cell.length_b   1.000
_cell.length_c   1.000
_cell.angle_alpha   90.00
_cell.angle_beta   90.00
_cell.angle_gamma   90.00
#
_symmetry.space_group_name_H-M   'P 1'
#
loop_
_entity.id
_entity.type
_entity.pdbx_description
1 polymer ?
#
loop_
_entity_poly.entity_id
_entity_poly.type
_entity_poly.pdbx_seq_one_letter_code
_entity_poly.pdbx_strand_id
1 'polypeptide(L)'
;MFTKNFTEITKEDTNIAGGKGASLGEMTGAGIPIPPGFVILTYGFDCLLHSNQLVSEIDSALHGVNHEDANSVEQASEKIKGLILNAKIPPDLETEILNAFENLNCEFVAVRSSATAEDGSSTSWAGELESFLNTTKETLLENVKKCWSSLFTPRAIFYRFEKKLHETPVSVAVVIQKMVNSEVSGVAFSVHPVTEDRNQLIIEAGLGLGEAIVSGSLTPDSYIIDKQDFSIIDISIAEQERKMVKKINGGNEWIDVPESERSLQKLNPEQIIELARLVVQIENHYGFPVDVEWAKEQKRFFITQSRPITTLTSRP
;
A
#
# COMPACT_ATOMS: atom_id res chain seq x y z
N MET A 1 -1.99 -2.87 -23.97
CA MET A 1 -2.80 -2.58 -22.78
C MET A 1 -1.91 -2.73 -21.59
N PHE A 2 -1.62 -1.60 -20.96
CA PHE A 2 -0.72 -1.44 -19.83
C PHE A 2 -1.48 -1.20 -18.52
N THR A 3 -2.77 -0.88 -18.56
CA THR A 3 -3.58 -0.61 -17.38
C THR A 3 -4.80 -1.52 -17.31
N LYS A 4 -5.28 -1.82 -16.10
CA LYS A 4 -6.56 -2.50 -15.82
C LYS A 4 -7.22 -1.87 -14.60
N ASN A 5 -8.53 -1.65 -14.63
CA ASN A 5 -9.27 -1.21 -13.44
C ASN A 5 -9.34 -2.31 -12.39
N PHE A 6 -9.55 -1.95 -11.12
CA PHE A 6 -9.75 -2.96 -10.07
C PHE A 6 -10.92 -3.91 -10.38
N THR A 7 -11.96 -3.45 -11.07
CA THR A 7 -13.09 -4.27 -11.50
C THR A 7 -12.75 -5.33 -12.55
N GLU A 8 -11.55 -5.27 -13.14
CA GLU A 8 -11.05 -6.17 -14.19
C GLU A 8 -9.90 -7.07 -13.69
N ILE A 9 -9.61 -7.02 -12.39
CA ILE A 9 -8.50 -7.72 -11.75
C ILE A 9 -9.05 -8.66 -10.69
N THR A 10 -8.48 -9.86 -10.62
CA THR A 10 -8.80 -10.89 -9.61
C THR A 10 -7.53 -11.33 -8.91
N LYS A 11 -7.66 -12.18 -7.88
CA LYS A 11 -6.50 -12.83 -7.24
C LYS A 11 -5.62 -13.66 -8.19
N GLU A 12 -6.13 -14.06 -9.36
CA GLU A 12 -5.36 -14.83 -10.34
C GLU A 12 -4.38 -13.96 -11.14
N ASP A 13 -4.57 -12.64 -11.13
CA ASP A 13 -3.75 -11.67 -11.85
C ASP A 13 -2.50 -11.20 -11.06
N THR A 14 -2.13 -11.87 -9.95
CA THR A 14 -0.96 -11.49 -9.11
C THR A 14 0.35 -11.37 -9.90
N ASN A 15 0.52 -12.18 -10.94
CA ASN A 15 1.69 -12.15 -11.82
C ASN A 15 1.80 -10.87 -12.66
N ILE A 16 0.68 -10.16 -12.92
CA ILE A 16 0.64 -8.95 -13.76
C ILE A 16 0.29 -7.69 -12.99
N ALA A 17 -0.44 -7.82 -11.88
CA ALA A 17 -0.90 -6.71 -11.04
C ALA A 17 -0.13 -6.61 -9.70
N GLY A 18 0.73 -7.58 -9.39
CA GLY A 18 1.38 -7.73 -8.09
C GLY A 18 0.39 -8.07 -6.97
N GLY A 19 0.91 -8.36 -5.78
CA GLY A 19 0.10 -8.80 -4.65
C GLY A 19 -0.95 -7.78 -4.20
N LYS A 20 -0.56 -6.51 -4.09
CA LYS A 20 -1.48 -5.43 -3.67
C LYS A 20 -2.57 -5.16 -4.71
N GLY A 21 -2.18 -5.09 -5.99
CA GLY A 21 -3.12 -4.85 -7.09
C GLY A 21 -4.14 -5.97 -7.21
N ALA A 22 -3.71 -7.23 -7.13
CA ALA A 22 -4.58 -8.39 -7.14
C ALA A 22 -5.53 -8.43 -5.93
N SER A 23 -5.02 -8.17 -4.72
CA SER A 23 -5.83 -8.08 -3.49
C SER A 23 -6.91 -6.99 -3.57
N LEU A 24 -6.58 -5.81 -4.13
CA LEU A 24 -7.55 -4.72 -4.32
C LEU A 24 -8.64 -5.08 -5.35
N GLY A 25 -8.25 -5.73 -6.45
CA GLY A 25 -9.20 -6.21 -7.46
C GLY A 25 -10.14 -7.27 -6.91
N GLU A 26 -9.59 -8.27 -6.22
CA GLU A 26 -10.35 -9.33 -5.55
C GLU A 26 -11.37 -8.77 -4.56
N MET A 27 -10.95 -7.84 -3.69
CA MET A 27 -11.86 -7.21 -2.73
C MET A 27 -12.93 -6.34 -3.41
N THR A 28 -12.59 -5.65 -4.51
CA THR A 28 -13.56 -4.89 -5.31
C THR A 28 -14.63 -5.81 -5.88
N GLY A 29 -14.24 -6.97 -6.43
CA GLY A 29 -15.16 -7.98 -6.94
C GLY A 29 -16.06 -8.60 -5.85
N ALA A 30 -15.57 -8.69 -4.61
CA ALA A 30 -16.31 -9.16 -3.44
C ALA A 30 -17.28 -8.11 -2.84
N GLY A 31 -17.35 -6.90 -3.40
CA GLY A 31 -18.22 -5.83 -2.93
C GLY A 31 -17.73 -5.12 -1.66
N ILE A 32 -16.46 -5.30 -1.28
CA ILE A 32 -15.82 -4.52 -0.21
C ILE A 32 -15.64 -3.08 -0.71
N PRO A 33 -15.85 -2.04 0.12
CA PRO A 33 -15.78 -0.65 -0.30
C PRO A 33 -14.32 -0.22 -0.51
N ILE A 34 -13.78 -0.53 -1.69
CA ILE A 34 -12.45 -0.10 -2.12
C ILE A 34 -12.57 1.25 -2.84
N PRO A 35 -11.72 2.25 -2.55
CA PRO A 35 -11.63 3.46 -3.37
C PRO A 35 -11.32 3.07 -4.82
N PRO A 36 -12.06 3.61 -5.81
CA PRO A 36 -11.84 3.28 -7.22
C PRO A 36 -10.39 3.52 -7.64
N GLY A 37 -9.90 2.69 -8.55
CA GLY A 37 -8.53 2.76 -9.02
C GLY A 37 -8.25 1.77 -10.15
N PHE A 38 -7.02 1.82 -10.62
CA PHE A 38 -6.49 0.93 -11.64
C PHE A 38 -5.06 0.53 -11.30
N VAL A 39 -4.56 -0.48 -12.00
CA VAL A 39 -3.18 -0.95 -11.88
C VAL A 39 -2.49 -0.74 -13.21
N ILE A 40 -1.32 -0.11 -13.17
CA ILE A 40 -0.33 -0.17 -14.25
C ILE A 40 0.35 -1.54 -14.12
N LEU A 41 0.09 -2.41 -15.09
CA LEU A 41 0.57 -3.78 -15.11
C LEU A 41 2.10 -3.82 -15.24
N THR A 42 2.68 -4.96 -14.86
CA THR A 42 4.13 -5.23 -14.99
C THR A 42 4.67 -4.96 -16.39
N TYR A 43 3.87 -5.23 -17.43
CA TYR A 43 4.21 -4.94 -18.83
C TYR A 43 4.54 -3.47 -19.11
N GLY A 44 3.98 -2.53 -18.33
CA GLY A 44 4.30 -1.10 -18.45
C GLY A 44 5.74 -0.82 -18.03
N PHE A 45 6.21 -1.46 -16.96
CA PHE A 45 7.59 -1.36 -16.53
C PHE A 45 8.54 -2.01 -17.54
N ASP A 46 8.22 -3.21 -18.03
CA ASP A 46 9.01 -3.90 -19.05
C ASP A 46 9.12 -3.05 -20.33
N CYS A 47 8.02 -2.44 -20.75
CA CYS A 47 7.98 -1.54 -21.90
C CYS A 47 8.92 -0.34 -21.73
N LEU A 48 8.92 0.30 -20.55
CA LEU A 48 9.85 1.39 -20.23
C LEU A 48 11.32 0.95 -20.34
N LEU A 49 11.66 -0.21 -19.76
CA LEU A 49 13.03 -0.71 -19.77
C LEU A 49 13.50 -1.03 -21.19
N HIS A 50 12.67 -1.70 -21.99
CA HIS A 50 13.01 -2.07 -23.36
C HIS A 50 13.12 -0.86 -24.29
N SER A 51 12.19 0.11 -24.21
CA SER A 51 12.20 1.29 -25.07
C SER A 51 13.41 2.20 -24.82
N ASN A 52 13.94 2.18 -23.60
CA ASN A 52 15.10 2.97 -23.19
C ASN A 52 16.40 2.15 -23.18
N GLN A 53 16.38 0.88 -23.60
CA GLN A 53 17.55 -0.03 -23.62
C GLN A 53 18.21 -0.22 -22.24
N LEU A 54 17.43 -0.13 -21.17
CA LEU A 54 17.96 -0.12 -19.80
C LEU A 54 18.24 -1.50 -19.24
N VAL A 55 17.66 -2.57 -19.82
CA VAL A 55 17.78 -3.94 -19.29
C VAL A 55 19.25 -4.33 -19.12
N SER A 56 20.06 -4.19 -20.16
CA SER A 56 21.49 -4.54 -20.09
C SER A 56 22.29 -3.66 -19.14
N GLU A 57 21.90 -2.39 -18.98
CA GLU A 57 22.60 -1.48 -18.06
C GLU A 57 22.30 -1.81 -16.60
N ILE A 58 21.05 -2.14 -16.30
CA ILE A 58 20.60 -2.59 -14.98
C ILE A 58 21.25 -3.92 -14.65
N ASP A 59 21.23 -4.89 -15.57
CA ASP A 59 21.88 -6.18 -15.37
C ASP A 59 23.37 -6.00 -15.11
N SER A 60 24.06 -5.18 -15.91
CA SER A 60 25.49 -4.88 -15.70
C SER A 60 25.75 -4.26 -14.33
N ALA A 61 24.90 -3.33 -13.87
CA ALA A 61 25.02 -2.72 -12.56
C ALA A 61 24.82 -3.75 -11.43
N LEU A 62 23.84 -4.66 -11.57
CA LEU A 62 23.59 -5.72 -10.59
C LEU A 62 24.72 -6.76 -10.55
N HIS A 63 25.25 -7.21 -11.69
CA HIS A 63 26.36 -8.16 -11.73
C HIS A 63 27.64 -7.63 -11.07
N GLY A 64 27.81 -6.29 -11.04
CA GLY A 64 28.93 -5.64 -10.36
C GLY A 64 28.77 -5.51 -8.84
N VAL A 65 27.63 -5.89 -8.26
CA VAL A 65 27.36 -5.73 -6.84
C VAL A 65 28.13 -6.77 -6.03
N ASN A 66 28.96 -6.29 -5.10
CA ASN A 66 29.39 -7.08 -3.95
C ASN A 66 28.41 -6.86 -2.80
N HIS A 67 27.51 -7.80 -2.57
CA HIS A 67 26.47 -7.70 -1.54
C HIS A 67 26.98 -7.68 -0.09
N GLU A 68 28.25 -8.05 0.15
CA GLU A 68 28.91 -7.91 1.45
C GLU A 68 29.47 -6.49 1.67
N ASP A 69 29.55 -5.67 0.63
CA ASP A 69 29.99 -4.27 0.70
C ASP A 69 28.80 -3.31 0.51
N ALA A 70 28.40 -2.67 1.61
CA ALA A 70 27.31 -1.71 1.61
C ALA A 70 27.50 -0.57 0.59
N ASN A 71 28.74 -0.13 0.35
CA ASN A 71 29.00 0.93 -0.64
C ASN A 71 28.75 0.46 -2.08
N SER A 72 29.08 -0.80 -2.38
CA SER A 72 28.83 -1.40 -3.68
C SER A 72 27.33 -1.49 -3.97
N VAL A 73 26.54 -1.90 -2.97
CA VAL A 73 25.08 -1.96 -3.05
C VAL A 73 24.47 -0.56 -3.25
N GLU A 74 24.94 0.44 -2.49
CA GLU A 74 24.46 1.82 -2.59
C GLU A 74 24.72 2.40 -3.99
N GLN A 75 25.94 2.24 -4.51
CA GLN A 75 26.31 2.74 -5.84
C GLN A 75 25.45 2.11 -6.96
N ALA A 76 25.19 0.80 -6.87
CA ALA A 76 24.31 0.14 -7.83
C ALA A 76 22.86 0.64 -7.73
N SER A 77 22.35 0.81 -6.51
CA SER A 77 21.03 1.41 -6.24
C SER A 77 20.92 2.79 -6.86
N GLU A 78 21.83 3.72 -6.54
CA GLU A 78 21.82 5.08 -7.07
C GLU A 78 21.88 5.11 -8.60
N LYS A 79 22.76 4.30 -9.19
CA LYS A 79 22.88 4.18 -10.65
C LYS A 79 21.58 3.71 -11.29
N ILE A 80 21.01 2.61 -10.80
CA ILE A 80 19.79 2.02 -11.39
C ILE A 80 18.59 2.94 -11.19
N LYS A 81 18.41 3.53 -9.99
CA LYS A 81 17.35 4.52 -9.75
C LYS A 81 17.51 5.72 -10.67
N GLY A 82 18.72 6.22 -10.87
CA GLY A 82 19.02 7.30 -11.81
C GLY A 82 18.63 6.96 -13.25
N LEU A 83 18.90 5.75 -13.72
CA LEU A 83 18.49 5.30 -15.06
C LEU A 83 16.97 5.30 -15.22
N ILE A 84 16.24 4.71 -14.26
CA ILE A 84 14.77 4.61 -14.31
C ILE A 84 14.12 5.99 -14.22
N LEU A 85 14.61 6.86 -13.33
CA LEU A 85 14.04 8.21 -13.15
C LEU A 85 14.25 9.09 -14.38
N ASN A 86 15.36 8.93 -15.10
CA ASN A 86 15.66 9.67 -16.34
C ASN A 86 15.06 9.04 -17.60
N ALA A 87 14.52 7.82 -17.51
CA ALA A 87 13.88 7.13 -18.62
C ALA A 87 12.68 7.94 -19.15
N LYS A 88 12.52 7.92 -20.47
CA LYS A 88 11.34 8.48 -21.15
C LYS A 88 10.24 7.43 -21.19
N ILE A 89 9.06 7.78 -20.69
CA ILE A 89 7.88 6.93 -20.81
C ILE A 89 7.46 6.91 -22.28
N PRO A 90 7.26 5.73 -22.91
CA PRO A 90 6.73 5.65 -24.27
C PRO A 90 5.37 6.35 -24.42
N PRO A 91 5.11 7.08 -25.52
CA PRO A 91 3.87 7.85 -25.69
C PRO A 91 2.58 7.03 -25.52
N ASP A 92 2.57 5.78 -25.97
CA ASP A 92 1.41 4.89 -25.85
C ASP A 92 1.13 4.52 -24.38
N LEU A 93 2.18 4.24 -23.60
CA LEU A 93 2.10 3.95 -22.17
C LEU A 93 1.65 5.19 -21.39
N GLU A 94 2.24 6.35 -21.67
CA GLU A 94 1.86 7.62 -21.07
C GLU A 94 0.38 7.95 -21.32
N THR A 95 -0.05 7.84 -22.58
CA THR A 95 -1.44 8.12 -22.97
C THR A 95 -2.42 7.19 -22.24
N GLU A 96 -2.10 5.90 -22.17
CA GLU A 96 -2.96 4.92 -21.48
C GLU A 96 -3.08 5.21 -19.97
N ILE A 97 -1.97 5.54 -19.30
CA ILE A 97 -1.96 5.91 -17.87
C ILE A 97 -2.77 7.18 -17.61
N LEU A 98 -2.57 8.22 -18.43
CA LEU A 98 -3.25 9.51 -18.25
C LEU A 98 -4.76 9.39 -18.52
N ASN A 99 -5.16 8.64 -19.54
CA ASN A 99 -6.57 8.38 -19.81
C ASN A 99 -7.24 7.60 -18.65
N ALA A 100 -6.57 6.58 -18.11
CA ALA A 100 -7.07 5.84 -16.95
C ALA A 100 -7.22 6.74 -15.71
N PHE A 101 -6.26 7.65 -15.48
CA PHE A 101 -6.35 8.66 -14.41
C PHE A 101 -7.53 9.61 -14.61
N GLU A 102 -7.72 10.15 -15.81
CA GLU A 102 -8.85 11.04 -16.11
C GLU A 102 -10.20 10.37 -15.88
N ASN A 103 -10.32 9.08 -16.25
CA ASN A 103 -11.54 8.29 -16.04
C ASN A 103 -11.91 8.09 -14.55
N LEU A 104 -10.95 8.18 -13.62
CA LEU A 104 -11.24 8.15 -12.18
C LEU A 104 -12.02 9.38 -11.70
N ASN A 105 -12.04 10.46 -12.50
CA ASN A 105 -12.73 11.71 -12.18
C ASN A 105 -12.39 12.23 -10.77
N CYS A 106 -11.09 12.26 -10.46
CA CYS A 106 -10.57 12.73 -9.20
C CYS A 106 -9.32 13.59 -9.41
N GLU A 107 -9.06 14.48 -8.46
CA GLU A 107 -7.89 15.36 -8.49
C GLU A 107 -6.63 14.70 -7.92
N PHE A 108 -6.81 13.80 -6.94
CA PHE A 108 -5.72 13.21 -6.18
C PHE A 108 -5.81 11.68 -6.12
N VAL A 109 -4.66 11.03 -6.34
CA VAL A 109 -4.49 9.58 -6.23
C VAL A 109 -3.32 9.21 -5.32
N ALA A 110 -3.40 8.02 -4.72
CA ALA A 110 -2.27 7.31 -4.15
C ALA A 110 -1.60 6.49 -5.26
N VAL A 111 -0.27 6.62 -5.38
CA VAL A 111 0.56 5.80 -6.27
C VAL A 111 1.34 4.83 -5.40
N ARG A 112 1.04 3.54 -5.52
CA ARG A 112 1.58 2.49 -4.63
C ARG A 112 2.19 1.38 -5.47
N SER A 113 3.44 1.09 -5.23
CA SER A 113 4.16 -0.07 -5.76
C SER A 113 3.50 -1.40 -5.34
N SER A 114 3.38 -2.33 -6.28
CA SER A 114 2.78 -3.66 -6.10
C SER A 114 3.67 -4.70 -6.77
N ALA A 115 4.50 -5.38 -5.98
CA ALA A 115 5.48 -6.31 -6.52
C ALA A 115 4.87 -7.71 -6.70
N THR A 116 5.33 -8.43 -7.73
CA THR A 116 4.87 -9.79 -8.06
C THR A 116 5.38 -10.86 -7.11
N ALA A 117 6.47 -10.57 -6.39
CA ALA A 117 7.12 -11.48 -5.44
C ALA A 117 6.67 -11.27 -3.97
N GLU A 118 5.63 -10.47 -3.71
CA GLU A 118 5.16 -10.14 -2.36
C GLU A 118 4.47 -11.31 -1.63
N ASP A 119 3.96 -12.32 -2.34
CA ASP A 119 3.05 -13.33 -1.77
C ASP A 119 3.59 -14.77 -1.79
N GLY A 120 4.91 -14.95 -1.84
CA GLY A 120 5.50 -16.19 -1.34
C GLY A 120 5.19 -16.28 0.16
N SER A 121 4.69 -17.42 0.65
CA SER A 121 4.26 -17.68 2.04
C SER A 121 5.32 -17.46 3.14
N SER A 122 6.47 -16.87 2.79
CA SER A 122 7.62 -16.54 3.64
C SER A 122 8.34 -15.24 3.24
N THR A 123 7.84 -14.46 2.28
CA THR A 123 8.60 -13.34 1.66
C THR A 123 7.78 -12.05 1.61
N SER A 124 7.47 -11.50 2.78
CA SER A 124 6.91 -10.15 2.87
C SER A 124 8.00 -9.12 2.58
N TRP A 125 7.94 -8.46 1.42
CA TRP A 125 8.66 -7.19 1.14
C TRP A 125 8.05 -6.02 1.95
N ALA A 126 7.52 -6.33 3.13
CA ALA A 126 6.69 -5.43 3.93
C ALA A 126 7.49 -4.18 4.31
N GLY A 127 6.94 -3.03 3.92
CA GLY A 127 7.46 -1.71 4.28
C GLY A 127 8.64 -1.22 3.43
N GLU A 128 9.06 -1.93 2.38
CA GLU A 128 10.22 -1.52 1.57
C GLU A 128 9.88 -0.80 0.28
N LEU A 129 8.60 -0.82 -0.14
CA LEU A 129 8.19 -0.19 -1.39
C LEU A 129 7.50 1.16 -1.15
N GLU A 130 7.90 2.15 -1.95
CA GLU A 130 7.46 3.55 -1.81
C GLU A 130 5.97 3.70 -2.19
N SER A 131 5.26 4.51 -1.40
CA SER A 131 3.89 4.97 -1.67
C SER A 131 3.87 6.50 -1.68
N PHE A 132 3.19 7.08 -2.66
CA PHE A 132 3.07 8.53 -2.82
C PHE A 132 1.60 8.94 -2.72
N LEU A 133 1.24 9.61 -1.64
CA LEU A 133 -0.12 10.09 -1.41
C LEU A 133 -0.34 11.47 -2.01
N ASN A 134 -1.60 11.80 -2.30
CA ASN A 134 -2.02 13.09 -2.84
C ASN A 134 -1.26 13.51 -4.11
N THR A 135 -1.07 12.54 -5.01
CA THR A 135 -0.46 12.72 -6.33
C THR A 135 -1.48 13.33 -7.29
N THR A 136 -1.09 14.38 -8.00
CA THR A 136 -1.89 15.04 -9.04
C THR A 136 -1.57 14.49 -10.43
N LYS A 137 -2.31 14.92 -11.46
CA LYS A 137 -2.01 14.57 -12.85
C LYS A 137 -0.57 14.92 -13.25
N GLU A 138 -0.09 16.08 -12.82
CA GLU A 138 1.24 16.61 -13.17
C GLU A 138 2.37 15.79 -12.54
N THR A 139 2.14 15.26 -11.33
CA THR A 139 3.14 14.48 -10.57
C THR A 139 2.99 12.97 -10.74
N LEU A 140 1.93 12.51 -11.44
CA LEU A 140 1.60 11.10 -11.61
C LEU A 140 2.74 10.28 -12.22
N LEU A 141 3.21 10.69 -13.40
CA LEU A 141 4.23 9.94 -14.14
C LEU A 141 5.57 9.91 -13.41
N GLU A 142 5.90 11.00 -12.70
CA GLU A 142 7.09 11.06 -11.85
C GLU A 142 7.00 10.06 -10.70
N ASN A 143 5.86 10.03 -9.99
CA ASN A 143 5.65 9.13 -8.87
C ASN A 143 5.55 7.66 -9.32
N VAL A 144 5.02 7.38 -10.52
CA VAL A 144 5.07 6.03 -11.13
C VAL A 144 6.51 5.59 -11.34
N LYS A 145 7.39 6.44 -11.91
CA LYS A 145 8.81 6.14 -12.07
C LYS A 145 9.52 5.93 -10.72
N LYS A 146 9.17 6.72 -9.70
CA LYS A 146 9.71 6.51 -8.34
C LYS A 146 9.31 5.13 -7.79
N CYS A 147 8.04 4.75 -7.90
CA CYS A 147 7.58 3.40 -7.53
C CYS A 147 8.34 2.29 -8.30
N TRP A 148 8.55 2.44 -9.60
CA TRP A 148 9.37 1.49 -10.38
C TRP A 148 10.82 1.43 -9.88
N SER A 149 11.42 2.58 -9.57
CA SER A 149 12.78 2.66 -9.03
C SER A 149 12.91 2.07 -7.62
N SER A 150 11.81 1.99 -6.86
CA SER A 150 11.82 1.49 -5.46
C SER A 150 12.17 0.00 -5.36
N LEU A 151 12.06 -0.76 -6.46
CA LEU A 151 12.58 -2.14 -6.54
C LEU A 151 14.11 -2.23 -6.38
N PHE A 152 14.82 -1.11 -6.55
CA PHE A 152 16.28 -1.06 -6.57
C PHE A 152 16.82 -0.19 -5.45
N THR A 153 16.12 -0.09 -4.32
CA THR A 153 16.70 0.47 -3.10
C THR A 153 17.86 -0.40 -2.61
N PRO A 154 18.80 0.13 -1.79
CA PRO A 154 19.92 -0.66 -1.30
C PRO A 154 19.45 -1.92 -0.55
N ARG A 155 18.40 -1.76 0.26
CA ARG A 155 17.77 -2.84 1.00
C ARG A 155 17.13 -3.89 0.08
N ALA A 156 16.43 -3.44 -0.96
CA ALA A 156 15.82 -4.34 -1.93
C ALA A 156 16.87 -5.13 -2.74
N ILE A 157 17.94 -4.47 -3.16
CA ILE A 157 19.06 -5.12 -3.85
C ILE A 157 19.71 -6.15 -2.93
N PHE A 158 20.07 -5.76 -1.70
CA PHE A 158 20.66 -6.65 -0.71
C PHE A 158 19.78 -7.90 -0.48
N TYR A 159 18.48 -7.71 -0.29
CA TYR A 159 17.52 -8.81 -0.14
C TYR A 159 17.51 -9.76 -1.34
N ARG A 160 17.57 -9.25 -2.58
CA ARG A 160 17.65 -10.09 -3.79
C ARG A 160 18.92 -10.94 -3.81
N PHE A 161 20.04 -10.41 -3.35
CA PHE A 161 21.27 -11.19 -3.25
C PHE A 161 21.17 -12.28 -2.18
N GLU A 162 20.71 -11.94 -0.97
CA GLU A 162 20.47 -12.89 0.12
C GLU A 162 19.56 -14.05 -0.30
N LYS A 163 18.52 -13.75 -1.08
CA LYS A 163 17.57 -14.77 -1.58
C LYS A 163 17.98 -15.42 -2.91
N LYS A 164 19.13 -15.06 -3.48
CA LYS A 164 19.61 -15.54 -4.79
C LYS A 164 18.62 -15.28 -5.94
N LEU A 165 17.94 -14.13 -5.90
CA LEU A 165 16.95 -13.65 -6.87
C LEU A 165 17.50 -12.54 -7.78
N HIS A 166 18.81 -12.28 -7.76
CA HIS A 166 19.44 -11.20 -8.52
C HIS A 166 19.43 -11.47 -10.04
N GLU A 167 19.46 -12.74 -10.47
CA GLU A 167 19.33 -13.16 -11.88
C GLU A 167 17.87 -13.30 -12.35
N THR A 168 16.90 -13.23 -11.43
CA THR A 168 15.49 -13.33 -11.78
C THR A 168 14.97 -11.97 -12.26
N PRO A 169 14.32 -11.89 -13.43
CA PRO A 169 13.62 -10.68 -13.85
C PRO A 169 12.55 -10.33 -12.81
N VAL A 170 12.61 -9.13 -12.25
CA VAL A 170 11.57 -8.63 -11.34
C VAL A 170 10.86 -7.49 -12.03
N SER A 171 9.57 -7.69 -12.27
CA SER A 171 8.67 -6.64 -12.74
C SER A 171 7.75 -6.23 -11.61
N VAL A 172 7.42 -4.95 -11.57
CA VAL A 172 6.56 -4.33 -10.55
C VAL A 172 5.38 -3.67 -11.23
N ALA A 173 4.20 -3.95 -10.70
CA ALA A 173 3.00 -3.22 -11.04
C ALA A 173 2.88 -1.98 -10.15
N VAL A 174 2.10 -1.00 -10.58
CA VAL A 174 1.85 0.21 -9.79
C VAL A 174 0.35 0.43 -9.67
N VAL A 175 -0.15 0.40 -8.44
CA VAL A 175 -1.53 0.69 -8.08
C VAL A 175 -1.73 2.21 -8.08
N ILE A 176 -2.72 2.67 -8.83
CA ILE A 176 -3.20 4.05 -8.84
C ILE A 176 -4.62 4.05 -8.25
N GLN A 177 -4.76 4.57 -7.04
CA GLN A 177 -6.01 4.50 -6.27
C GLN A 177 -6.48 5.91 -5.93
N LYS A 178 -7.77 6.20 -6.10
CA LYS A 178 -8.34 7.49 -5.68
C LYS A 178 -8.05 7.75 -4.20
N MET A 179 -7.58 8.95 -3.87
CA MET A 179 -7.36 9.36 -2.48
C MET A 179 -8.69 9.46 -1.74
N VAL A 180 -8.72 8.90 -0.53
CA VAL A 180 -9.77 9.15 0.47
C VAL A 180 -9.33 10.33 1.32
N ASN A 181 -10.11 11.40 1.37
CA ASN A 181 -9.79 12.56 2.21
C ASN A 181 -10.22 12.26 3.66
N SER A 182 -9.44 11.41 4.33
CA SER A 182 -9.85 10.82 5.59
C SER A 182 -9.85 11.80 6.76
N GLU A 183 -10.97 11.81 7.47
CA GLU A 183 -11.10 12.48 8.77
C GLU A 183 -10.48 11.63 9.88
N VAL A 184 -10.68 10.32 9.75
CA VAL A 184 -10.14 9.27 10.62
C VAL A 184 -9.68 8.12 9.72
N SER A 185 -8.56 7.50 10.04
CA SER A 185 -8.04 6.34 9.35
C SER A 185 -7.29 5.44 10.33
N GLY A 186 -6.85 4.28 9.86
CA GLY A 186 -5.97 3.44 10.64
C GLY A 186 -5.84 2.04 10.11
N VAL A 187 -5.53 1.13 11.01
CA VAL A 187 -5.34 -0.29 10.74
C VAL A 187 -6.29 -1.12 11.56
N ALA A 188 -6.57 -2.33 11.12
CA ALA A 188 -7.35 -3.29 11.87
C ALA A 188 -6.80 -4.70 11.64
N PHE A 189 -6.66 -5.46 12.72
CA PHE A 189 -6.22 -6.84 12.65
C PHE A 189 -7.37 -7.75 13.04
N SER A 190 -7.72 -8.71 12.19
CA SER A 190 -8.78 -9.67 12.47
C SER A 190 -8.44 -10.64 13.61
N VAL A 191 -7.17 -10.67 14.04
CA VAL A 191 -6.66 -11.37 15.22
C VAL A 191 -5.75 -10.42 15.99
N HIS A 192 -5.96 -10.31 17.30
CA HIS A 192 -5.14 -9.45 18.14
C HIS A 192 -3.66 -9.89 18.09
N PRO A 193 -2.71 -9.04 17.67
CA PRO A 193 -1.34 -9.47 17.37
C PRO A 193 -0.51 -9.87 18.60
N VAL A 194 -0.85 -9.36 19.79
CA VAL A 194 -0.19 -9.72 21.06
C VAL A 194 -0.80 -10.94 21.74
N THR A 195 -2.13 -11.00 21.91
CA THR A 195 -2.79 -12.13 22.59
C THR A 195 -2.91 -13.35 21.69
N GLU A 196 -2.85 -13.15 20.37
CA GLU A 196 -3.14 -14.14 19.32
C GLU A 196 -4.53 -14.80 19.46
N ASP A 197 -5.44 -14.20 20.24
CA ASP A 197 -6.80 -14.73 20.38
C ASP A 197 -7.57 -14.52 19.08
N ARG A 198 -7.86 -15.62 18.39
CA ARG A 198 -8.58 -15.63 17.12
C ARG A 198 -10.04 -15.20 17.23
N ASN A 199 -10.57 -14.99 18.44
CA ASN A 199 -11.88 -14.38 18.65
C ASN A 199 -11.80 -12.88 18.89
N GLN A 200 -10.60 -12.32 19.10
CA GLN A 200 -10.40 -10.89 19.33
C GLN A 200 -9.91 -10.20 18.06
N LEU A 201 -10.63 -9.16 17.68
CA LEU A 201 -10.25 -8.22 16.63
C LEU A 201 -9.83 -6.91 17.28
N ILE A 202 -8.82 -6.26 16.72
CA ILE A 202 -8.36 -4.94 17.17
C ILE A 202 -8.46 -3.92 16.03
N ILE A 203 -9.00 -2.75 16.34
CA ILE A 203 -9.05 -1.59 15.45
C ILE A 203 -8.21 -0.48 16.07
N GLU A 204 -7.28 0.06 15.29
CA GLU A 204 -6.51 1.24 15.65
C GLU A 204 -6.97 2.43 14.81
N ALA A 205 -7.26 3.56 15.45
CA ALA A 205 -7.82 4.75 14.79
C ALA A 205 -7.08 6.03 15.16
N GLY A 206 -6.75 6.85 14.16
CA GLY A 206 -6.17 8.17 14.34
C GLY A 206 -6.73 9.20 13.38
N LEU A 207 -6.54 10.47 13.74
CA LEU A 207 -7.03 11.61 12.97
C LEU A 207 -6.21 11.81 11.70
N GLY A 208 -6.90 12.14 10.60
CA GLY A 208 -6.28 12.46 9.32
C GLY A 208 -5.91 11.23 8.48
N LEU A 209 -4.80 11.32 7.75
CA LEU A 209 -4.32 10.31 6.80
C LEU A 209 -3.62 9.12 7.51
N GLY A 210 -3.84 7.91 7.01
CA GLY A 210 -3.41 6.66 7.66
C GLY A 210 -1.90 6.45 7.68
N GLU A 211 -1.15 7.18 6.85
CA GLU A 211 0.32 7.16 6.82
C GLU A 211 0.93 7.44 8.21
N ALA A 212 0.31 8.32 8.99
CA ALA A 212 0.76 8.64 10.35
C ALA A 212 0.76 7.41 11.28
N ILE A 213 -0.22 6.52 11.12
CA ILE A 213 -0.41 5.32 11.96
C ILE A 213 0.49 4.20 11.45
N VAL A 214 0.47 3.95 10.14
CA VAL A 214 1.29 2.90 9.50
C VAL A 214 2.79 3.14 9.72
N SER A 215 3.23 4.41 9.77
CA SER A 215 4.62 4.76 10.07
C SER A 215 4.98 4.73 11.56
N GLY A 216 4.02 4.57 12.47
CA GLY A 216 4.22 4.70 13.92
C GLY A 216 4.49 6.13 14.39
N SER A 217 4.19 7.14 13.56
CA SER A 217 4.41 8.56 13.89
C SER A 217 3.29 9.15 14.76
N LEU A 218 2.19 8.42 14.94
CA LEU A 218 1.04 8.82 15.73
C LEU A 218 0.55 7.62 16.56
N THR A 219 0.28 7.85 17.84
CA THR A 219 -0.34 6.86 18.72
C THR A 219 -1.86 6.85 18.50
N PRO A 220 -2.43 5.74 18.00
CA PRO A 220 -3.87 5.68 17.72
C PRO A 220 -4.68 5.38 18.99
N ASP A 221 -5.99 5.63 18.92
CA ASP A 221 -6.94 4.93 19.80
C ASP A 221 -6.90 3.43 19.44
N SER A 222 -7.19 2.57 20.42
CA SER A 222 -7.32 1.12 20.23
C SER A 222 -8.67 0.64 20.74
N TYR A 223 -9.35 -0.17 19.94
CA TYR A 223 -10.63 -0.79 20.26
C TYR A 223 -10.50 -2.30 20.09
N ILE A 224 -10.79 -3.06 21.15
CA ILE A 224 -10.78 -4.53 21.11
C ILE A 224 -12.23 -5.02 21.05
N ILE A 225 -12.52 -5.91 20.10
CA ILE A 225 -13.87 -6.38 19.79
C ILE A 225 -13.91 -7.92 19.82
N ASP A 226 -14.94 -8.49 20.43
CA ASP A 226 -15.24 -9.91 20.35
C ASP A 226 -15.90 -10.22 18.99
N LYS A 227 -15.34 -11.11 18.19
CA LYS A 227 -15.87 -11.45 16.86
C LYS A 227 -17.17 -12.26 16.88
N GLN A 228 -17.54 -12.88 18.01
CA GLN A 228 -18.75 -13.71 18.09
C GLN A 228 -20.02 -12.87 18.11
N ASP A 229 -20.02 -11.78 18.88
CA ASP A 229 -21.19 -10.91 19.07
C ASP A 229 -20.93 -9.43 18.73
N PHE A 230 -19.70 -9.07 18.32
CA PHE A 230 -19.25 -7.70 18.05
C PHE A 230 -19.32 -6.78 19.27
N SER A 231 -19.29 -7.33 20.48
CA SER A 231 -19.18 -6.53 21.71
C SER A 231 -17.79 -5.88 21.80
N ILE A 232 -17.77 -4.63 22.27
CA ILE A 232 -16.52 -3.91 22.52
C ILE A 232 -16.00 -4.35 23.89
N ILE A 233 -14.86 -5.05 23.91
CA ILE A 233 -14.20 -5.57 25.11
C ILE A 233 -13.45 -4.44 25.83
N ASP A 234 -12.70 -3.64 25.08
CA ASP A 234 -11.86 -2.59 25.64
C ASP A 234 -11.75 -1.38 24.71
N ILE A 235 -11.57 -0.20 25.31
CA ILE A 235 -11.36 1.07 24.63
C ILE A 235 -10.19 1.79 25.30
N SER A 236 -9.13 2.03 24.53
CA SER A 236 -8.00 2.85 24.93
C SER A 236 -7.91 4.09 24.04
N ILE A 237 -8.02 5.28 24.63
CA ILE A 237 -7.99 6.55 23.91
C ILE A 237 -6.60 7.18 24.05
N ALA A 238 -6.02 7.60 22.94
CA ALA A 238 -4.73 8.30 22.92
C ALA A 238 -4.92 9.79 22.62
N GLU A 239 -4.17 10.64 23.30
CA GLU A 239 -4.10 12.06 22.95
C GLU A 239 -3.33 12.25 21.63
N GLN A 240 -3.90 12.99 20.68
CA GLN A 240 -3.30 13.25 19.37
C GLN A 240 -3.09 14.75 19.17
N GLU A 241 -1.87 15.23 19.41
CA GLU A 241 -1.53 16.66 19.29
C GLU A 241 -1.50 17.16 17.85
N ARG A 242 -1.25 16.27 16.90
CA ARG A 242 -1.13 16.57 15.48
C ARG A 242 -1.82 15.52 14.64
N LYS A 243 -2.26 15.92 13.45
CA LYS A 243 -2.80 15.03 12.43
C LYS A 243 -2.19 15.32 11.07
N MET A 244 -2.07 14.29 10.24
CA MET A 244 -1.58 14.43 8.88
C MET A 244 -2.74 14.71 7.93
N VAL A 245 -2.63 15.76 7.13
CA VAL A 245 -3.66 16.17 6.16
C VAL A 245 -3.05 16.40 4.79
N LYS A 246 -3.91 16.41 3.78
CA LYS A 246 -3.54 16.78 2.41
C LYS A 246 -3.21 18.27 2.33
N LYS A 247 -2.09 18.61 1.70
CA LYS A 247 -1.74 19.99 1.29
C LYS A 247 -2.59 20.44 0.09
N ILE A 248 -2.89 21.73 0.02
CA ILE A 248 -3.65 22.33 -1.10
C ILE A 248 -2.99 22.04 -2.46
N ASN A 249 -1.66 22.09 -2.54
CA ASN A 249 -0.91 21.90 -3.79
C ASN A 249 -0.34 20.47 -3.97
N GLY A 250 -0.89 19.48 -3.28
CA GLY A 250 -0.42 18.09 -3.32
C GLY A 250 0.61 17.74 -2.24
N GLY A 251 0.70 16.44 -1.93
CA GLY A 251 1.45 15.90 -0.79
C GLY A 251 0.76 16.12 0.56
N ASN A 252 1.52 15.88 1.63
CA ASN A 252 1.01 15.83 3.02
C ASN A 252 1.68 16.88 3.92
N GLU A 253 0.94 17.36 4.91
CA GLU A 253 1.44 18.18 6.01
C GLU A 253 0.89 17.75 7.36
N TRP A 254 1.65 18.07 8.41
CA TRP A 254 1.19 17.98 9.78
C TRP A 254 0.53 19.28 10.19
N ILE A 255 -0.65 19.19 10.79
CA ILE A 255 -1.33 20.31 11.44
C ILE A 255 -1.59 19.98 12.91
N ASP A 256 -1.57 21.00 13.75
CA ASP A 256 -1.91 20.84 15.17
C ASP A 256 -3.42 20.59 15.31
N VAL A 257 -3.77 19.66 16.19
CA VAL A 257 -5.15 19.36 16.57
C VAL A 257 -5.54 20.30 17.71
N PRO A 258 -6.73 20.94 17.67
CA PRO A 258 -7.22 21.76 18.77
C PRO A 258 -7.26 20.96 20.07
N GLU A 259 -6.84 21.56 21.20
CA GLU A 259 -6.80 20.88 22.51
C GLU A 259 -8.12 20.19 22.88
N SER A 260 -9.25 20.80 22.51
CA SER A 260 -10.59 20.24 22.72
C SER A 260 -10.88 18.94 21.96
N GLU A 261 -10.09 18.62 20.93
CA GLU A 261 -10.27 17.45 20.06
C GLU A 261 -9.23 16.34 20.32
N ARG A 262 -8.08 16.65 20.93
CA ARG A 262 -6.93 15.72 21.02
C ARG A 262 -7.26 14.41 21.74
N SER A 263 -8.04 14.50 22.81
CA SER A 263 -8.40 13.37 23.67
C SER A 263 -9.82 12.84 23.42
N LEU A 264 -10.48 13.30 22.35
CA LEU A 264 -11.77 12.74 21.95
C LEU A 264 -11.57 11.36 21.32
N GLN A 265 -12.54 10.48 21.54
CA GLN A 265 -12.58 9.18 20.88
C GLN A 265 -12.85 9.34 19.38
N LYS A 266 -12.09 8.65 18.54
CA LYS A 266 -12.06 8.90 17.08
C LYS A 266 -13.19 8.19 16.34
N LEU A 267 -13.62 7.02 16.82
CA LEU A 267 -14.78 6.29 16.30
C LEU A 267 -15.83 6.10 17.39
N ASN A 268 -17.10 6.36 17.09
CA ASN A 268 -18.19 6.03 18.00
C ASN A 268 -18.48 4.50 18.00
N PRO A 269 -19.25 3.97 18.97
CA PRO A 269 -19.52 2.53 19.06
C PRO A 269 -20.14 1.92 17.80
N GLU A 270 -21.05 2.63 17.12
CA GLU A 270 -21.66 2.14 15.89
C GLU A 270 -20.64 1.99 14.76
N GLN A 271 -19.70 2.95 14.64
CA GLN A 271 -18.62 2.94 13.67
C GLN A 271 -17.59 1.85 13.95
N ILE A 272 -17.28 1.60 15.23
CA ILE A 272 -16.39 0.49 15.64
C ILE A 272 -16.99 -0.84 15.18
N ILE A 273 -18.27 -1.07 15.45
CA ILE A 273 -18.97 -2.30 15.07
C ILE A 273 -19.09 -2.44 13.54
N GLU A 274 -19.41 -1.35 12.83
CA GLU A 274 -19.47 -1.33 11.37
C GLU A 274 -18.13 -1.76 10.75
N LEU A 275 -17.03 -1.18 11.20
CA LEU A 275 -15.70 -1.50 10.71
C LEU A 275 -15.26 -2.92 11.11
N ALA A 276 -15.56 -3.37 12.34
CA ALA A 276 -15.27 -4.73 12.78
C ALA A 276 -15.96 -5.77 11.88
N ARG A 277 -17.24 -5.54 11.52
CA ARG A 277 -17.96 -6.42 10.57
C ARG A 277 -17.31 -6.44 9.21
N LEU A 278 -16.82 -5.30 8.73
CA LEU A 278 -16.14 -5.21 7.45
C LEU A 278 -14.83 -6.00 7.45
N VAL A 279 -14.04 -5.91 8.52
CA VAL A 279 -12.80 -6.69 8.68
C VAL A 279 -13.09 -8.19 8.75
N VAL A 280 -14.12 -8.61 9.49
CA VAL A 280 -14.57 -10.02 9.54
C VAL A 280 -15.06 -10.51 8.17
N GLN A 281 -15.73 -9.66 7.40
CA GLN A 281 -16.12 -10.00 6.02
C GLN A 281 -14.88 -10.27 5.15
N ILE A 282 -13.81 -9.47 5.28
CA ILE A 282 -12.56 -9.65 4.54
C ILE A 282 -11.86 -10.94 4.99
N GLU A 283 -11.75 -11.19 6.30
CA GLU A 283 -11.20 -12.43 6.87
C GLU A 283 -11.93 -13.66 6.33
N ASN A 284 -13.27 -13.64 6.32
CA ASN A 284 -14.09 -14.74 5.82
C ASN A 284 -13.94 -14.95 4.30
N HIS A 285 -13.79 -13.86 3.54
CA HIS A 285 -13.57 -13.93 2.09
C HIS A 285 -12.24 -14.65 1.76
N TYR A 286 -11.18 -14.31 2.48
CA TYR A 286 -9.85 -14.88 2.28
C TYR A 286 -9.64 -16.24 2.95
N GLY A 287 -10.35 -16.51 4.05
CA GLY A 287 -10.21 -17.74 4.84
C GLY A 287 -8.97 -17.75 5.74
N PHE A 288 -8.33 -16.59 5.96
CA PHE A 288 -7.17 -16.44 6.84
C PHE A 288 -7.20 -15.09 7.58
N PRO A 289 -6.49 -14.96 8.71
CA PRO A 289 -6.38 -13.69 9.43
C PRO A 289 -5.79 -12.57 8.59
N VAL A 290 -6.38 -11.37 8.68
CA VAL A 290 -6.02 -10.22 7.85
C VAL A 290 -5.62 -8.99 8.67
N ASP A 291 -4.62 -8.29 8.16
CA ASP A 291 -4.25 -6.91 8.48
C ASP A 291 -4.87 -6.00 7.40
N VAL A 292 -5.64 -5.00 7.83
CA VAL A 292 -6.47 -4.16 6.97
C VAL A 292 -6.15 -2.69 7.22
N GLU A 293 -5.69 -1.99 6.19
CA GLU A 293 -5.62 -0.52 6.21
C GLU A 293 -6.98 0.05 5.77
N TRP A 294 -7.48 1.04 6.51
CA TRP A 294 -8.79 1.63 6.26
C TRP A 294 -8.77 3.15 6.43
N ALA A 295 -9.72 3.80 5.78
CA ALA A 295 -9.90 5.24 5.81
C ALA A 295 -11.39 5.57 5.88
N LYS A 296 -11.75 6.60 6.66
CA LYS A 296 -13.12 7.09 6.78
C LYS A 296 -13.20 8.50 6.23
N GLU A 297 -14.03 8.67 5.20
CA GLU A 297 -14.38 9.97 4.64
C GLU A 297 -15.87 10.21 4.89
N GLN A 298 -16.19 11.28 5.61
CA GLN A 298 -17.53 11.57 6.09
C GLN A 298 -18.10 10.41 6.92
N LYS A 299 -19.13 9.72 6.41
CA LYS A 299 -19.81 8.61 7.08
C LYS A 299 -19.48 7.24 6.47
N ARG A 300 -18.50 7.16 5.57
CA ARG A 300 -18.20 5.94 4.82
C ARG A 300 -16.80 5.45 5.12
N PHE A 301 -16.70 4.16 5.40
CA PHE A 301 -15.43 3.45 5.45
C PHE A 301 -15.02 2.98 4.07
N PHE A 302 -13.72 3.06 3.82
CA PHE A 302 -13.06 2.53 2.66
C PHE A 302 -11.89 1.67 3.11
N ILE A 303 -11.72 0.52 2.47
CA ILE A 303 -10.56 -0.34 2.67
C ILE A 303 -9.51 0.05 1.63
N THR A 304 -8.35 0.51 2.10
CA THR A 304 -7.26 0.95 1.24
C THR A 304 -6.27 -0.17 0.98
N GLN A 305 -6.21 -1.19 1.86
CA GLN A 305 -5.40 -2.38 1.67
C GLN A 305 -5.84 -3.54 2.59
N SER A 306 -5.57 -4.79 2.18
CA SER A 306 -5.62 -5.96 3.05
C SER A 306 -4.46 -6.92 2.75
N ARG A 307 -3.91 -7.55 3.79
CA ARG A 307 -2.80 -8.51 3.74
C ARG A 307 -3.01 -9.66 4.74
N PRO A 308 -2.44 -10.85 4.53
CA PRO A 308 -2.43 -11.90 5.54
C PRO A 308 -1.58 -11.50 6.77
N ILE A 309 -2.02 -11.86 7.98
CA ILE A 309 -1.18 -11.77 9.18
C ILE A 309 -0.21 -12.97 9.19
N THR A 310 1.07 -12.71 8.99
CA THR A 310 2.11 -13.76 8.92
C THR A 310 2.90 -13.97 10.21
N THR A 311 2.65 -13.15 11.23
CA THR A 311 3.40 -13.14 12.50
C THR A 311 2.81 -14.04 13.59
N LEU A 312 1.61 -14.58 13.39
CA LEU A 312 0.96 -15.46 14.37
C LEU A 312 1.75 -16.75 14.54
N THR A 313 2.06 -17.11 15.79
CA THR A 313 2.84 -18.31 16.11
C THR A 313 2.03 -19.59 15.97
N SER A 314 0.71 -19.51 16.16
CA SER A 314 -0.22 -20.63 15.96
C SER A 314 -0.72 -20.71 14.50
N ARG A 315 -0.18 -21.65 13.72
CA ARG A 315 -0.76 -22.02 12.41
C ARG A 315 -2.11 -22.73 12.63
N PRO A 316 -3.11 -22.50 11.75
CA PRO A 316 -4.39 -23.21 11.80
C PRO A 316 -4.20 -24.73 11.65
#